data_AF-A0A2M8NFQ4-F1
#
_entry.id   AF-A0A2M8NFQ4-F1
#
_cell.length_a   1.000
_cell.length_b   1.000
_cell.length_c   1.000
_cell.angle_alpha   90.00
_cell.angle_beta   90.00
_cell.angle_gamma   90.00
#
_symmetry.space_group_name_H-M   'P 1'
#
loop_
_entity.id
_entity.type
_entity.pdbx_description
1 polymer ?
#
loop_
_entity_poly.entity_id
_entity_poly.type
_entity_poly.pdbx_seq_one_letter_code
_entity_poly.pdbx_strand_id
1 'polypeptide(L)'
;MSIELYWDNDEQTILLCEFHPGWTWDEMYETLATIKKVTDRANYEIAAIVDVHEGVGIPGGSLLSRSNFEHAKKMLSMGEGGTGPIVIVGANPLIRAAHDAFRMIDRKATSNIRFAPNLEAARAILDEIHT
;
A
#
# COMPACT_ATOMS: atom_id res chain seq x y z
N MET A 1 12.09 8.79 -9.15
CA MET A 1 11.55 8.21 -7.91
C MET A 1 11.22 6.78 -8.22
N SER A 2 11.47 5.86 -7.31
CA SER A 2 11.14 4.43 -7.53
C SER A 2 9.76 4.05 -6.97
N ILE A 3 9.01 5.05 -6.51
CA ILE A 3 7.59 4.93 -6.18
C ILE A 3 6.88 5.97 -7.02
N GLU A 4 5.87 5.52 -7.75
CA GLU A 4 5.05 6.38 -8.58
C GLU A 4 3.60 6.35 -8.08
N LEU A 5 2.91 7.49 -8.14
CA LEU A 5 1.56 7.65 -7.60
C LEU A 5 0.67 8.37 -8.61
N TYR A 6 -0.43 7.72 -8.98
CA TYR A 6 -1.38 8.21 -9.98
C TYR A 6 -2.83 7.93 -9.57
N TRP A 7 -3.78 8.56 -10.25
CA TRP A 7 -5.16 8.11 -10.25
C TRP A 7 -5.31 6.95 -11.23
N ASP A 8 -5.89 5.84 -10.79
CA ASP A 8 -6.16 4.66 -11.63
C ASP A 8 -7.37 4.90 -12.55
N ASN A 9 -8.28 5.80 -12.15
CA ASN A 9 -9.51 6.12 -12.86
C ASN A 9 -9.78 7.63 -12.94
N ASP A 10 -10.62 8.01 -13.91
CA ASP A 10 -10.97 9.40 -14.20
C ASP A 10 -11.81 10.03 -13.07
N GLU A 11 -12.57 9.22 -12.32
CA GLU A 11 -13.38 9.68 -11.19
C GLU A 11 -12.55 10.01 -9.94
N GLN A 12 -11.24 9.73 -9.94
CA GLN A 12 -10.32 10.00 -8.83
C GLN A 12 -10.75 9.34 -7.52
N THR A 13 -11.22 8.09 -7.61
CA THR A 13 -11.63 7.30 -6.43
C THR A 13 -10.65 6.18 -6.11
N ILE A 14 -9.71 5.89 -7.00
CA ILE A 14 -8.71 4.83 -6.83
C ILE A 14 -7.32 5.40 -7.09
N LEU A 15 -6.43 5.34 -6.10
CA LEU A 15 -5.01 5.65 -6.27
C LEU A 15 -4.25 4.40 -6.70
N LEU A 16 -3.41 4.49 -7.72
CA LEU A 16 -2.44 3.46 -8.08
C LEU A 16 -1.05 3.90 -7.62
N CYS A 17 -0.42 3.07 -6.79
CA CYS A 17 0.93 3.25 -6.29
C CYS A 17 1.81 2.13 -6.84
N GLU A 18 2.71 2.46 -7.77
CA GLU A 18 3.62 1.51 -8.40
C GLU A 18 4.99 1.57 -7.74
N PHE A 19 5.51 0.40 -7.35
CA PHE A 19 6.82 0.26 -6.75
C PHE A 19 7.80 -0.37 -7.73
N HIS A 20 8.87 0.36 -8.01
CA HIS A 20 10.01 -0.10 -8.77
C HIS A 20 11.17 -0.54 -7.86
N PRO A 21 12.06 -1.43 -8.34
CA PRO A 21 13.27 -1.78 -7.60
C PRO A 21 14.12 -0.57 -7.23
N GLY A 22 14.64 -0.55 -6.00
CA GLY A 22 15.51 0.52 -5.53
C GLY A 22 14.81 1.66 -4.77
N TRP A 23 13.52 1.53 -4.46
CA TRP A 23 12.81 2.49 -3.61
C TRP A 23 13.46 2.66 -2.23
N THR A 24 13.24 3.82 -1.63
CA THR A 24 13.76 4.18 -0.31
C THR A 24 12.66 4.51 0.68
N TRP A 25 12.94 4.38 1.98
CA TRP A 25 11.99 4.76 3.03
C TRP A 25 11.56 6.23 2.94
N ASP A 26 12.46 7.11 2.49
CA ASP A 26 12.16 8.54 2.33
C ASP A 26 11.13 8.76 1.19
N GLU A 27 11.31 8.10 0.04
CA GLU A 27 10.33 8.14 -1.06
C GLU A 27 8.96 7.60 -0.61
N MET A 28 8.94 6.53 0.20
CA MET A 28 7.70 6.00 0.77
C MET A 28 7.02 7.03 1.68
N TYR A 29 7.77 7.73 2.54
CA TYR A 29 7.21 8.73 3.42
C TYR A 29 6.68 9.95 2.68
N GLU A 30 7.37 10.39 1.63
CA GLU A 30 6.90 11.47 0.76
C GLU A 30 5.62 11.07 0.02
N THR A 31 5.54 9.82 -0.45
CA THR A 31 4.35 9.28 -1.11
C THR A 31 3.17 9.21 -0.14
N LEU A 32 3.35 8.65 1.06
CA LEU A 32 2.30 8.59 2.09
C LEU A 32 1.85 9.98 2.55
N ALA A 33 2.76 10.94 2.68
CA ALA A 33 2.41 12.32 2.99
C ALA A 33 1.58 12.96 1.87
N THR A 34 1.85 12.62 0.61
CA THR A 34 1.06 13.05 -0.54
C THR A 34 -0.33 12.43 -0.54
N ILE A 35 -0.41 11.10 -0.36
CA ILE A 35 -1.67 10.35 -0.23
C ILE A 35 -2.52 10.98 0.87
N LYS A 36 -1.95 11.18 2.06
CA LYS A 36 -2.67 11.79 3.20
C LYS A 36 -3.26 13.15 2.87
N LYS A 37 -2.52 14.02 2.17
CA LYS A 37 -3.03 15.35 1.76
C LYS A 37 -4.19 15.25 0.78
N VAL A 38 -4.19 14.25 -0.10
CA VAL A 38 -5.28 14.00 -1.06
C VAL A 38 -6.49 13.46 -0.32
N THR A 39 -6.32 12.44 0.51
CA THR A 39 -7.41 11.80 1.26
C THR A 39 -8.04 12.72 2.31
N ASP A 40 -7.24 13.53 3.02
CA ASP A 40 -7.75 14.48 4.02
C ASP A 40 -8.63 15.59 3.40
N ARG A 41 -8.53 15.82 2.08
CA ARG A 41 -9.34 16.81 1.34
C ARG A 41 -10.57 16.20 0.70
N ALA A 42 -10.61 14.89 0.51
CA ALA A 42 -11.73 14.21 -0.10
C ALA A 42 -12.85 14.02 0.93
N ASN A 43 -14.09 14.21 0.49
CA ASN A 43 -15.28 13.94 1.31
C ASN A 43 -15.85 12.52 1.06
N TYR A 44 -15.06 11.66 0.42
CA TYR A 44 -15.41 10.30 0.03
C TYR A 44 -14.20 9.39 0.28
N GLU A 45 -14.45 8.09 0.33
CA GLU A 45 -13.38 7.09 0.50
C GLU A 45 -12.59 6.94 -0.80
N ILE A 46 -11.26 6.92 -0.69
CA ILE A 46 -10.35 6.67 -1.80
C ILE A 46 -9.70 5.30 -1.58
N ALA A 47 -9.94 4.39 -2.52
CA ALA A 47 -9.29 3.10 -2.54
C ALA A 47 -7.85 3.21 -3.05
N ALA A 48 -7.04 2.19 -2.80
CA ALA A 48 -5.68 2.13 -3.31
C ALA A 48 -5.35 0.76 -3.92
N ILE A 49 -4.67 0.79 -5.06
CA ILE A 49 -3.95 -0.35 -5.63
C ILE A 49 -2.46 -0.13 -5.37
N VAL A 50 -1.80 -1.10 -4.77
CA VAL A 50 -0.36 -1.09 -4.51
C VAL A 50 0.27 -2.16 -5.39
N ASP A 51 0.92 -1.74 -6.47
CA ASP A 51 1.58 -2.64 -7.41
C ASP A 51 3.05 -2.84 -7.06
N VAL A 52 3.40 -4.09 -6.78
CA VAL A 52 4.76 -4.52 -6.44
C VAL A 52 5.27 -5.62 -7.39
N HIS A 53 4.66 -5.77 -8.58
CA HIS A 53 4.91 -6.90 -9.48
C HIS A 53 6.35 -6.96 -10.02
N GLU A 54 7.04 -5.83 -10.14
CA GLU A 54 8.45 -5.79 -10.57
C GLU A 54 9.43 -6.34 -9.53
N GLY A 55 8.94 -6.73 -8.36
CA GLY A 55 9.73 -7.29 -7.28
C GLY A 55 10.20 -6.19 -6.33
N VAL A 56 9.44 -6.01 -5.27
CA VAL A 56 9.79 -5.10 -4.19
C VAL A 56 10.70 -5.80 -3.18
N GLY A 57 11.95 -5.34 -3.15
CA GLY A 57 12.87 -5.56 -2.03
C GLY A 57 12.62 -4.56 -0.90
N ILE A 58 13.21 -4.82 0.26
CA ILE A 58 13.06 -3.95 1.43
C ILE A 58 14.33 -3.12 1.54
N PRO A 59 14.23 -1.78 1.68
CA PRO A 59 15.40 -0.92 1.67
C PRO A 59 16.40 -1.36 2.74
N GLY A 60 17.66 -1.55 2.35
CA GLY A 60 18.71 -2.02 3.26
C GLY A 60 18.59 -3.49 3.71
N GLY A 61 17.74 -4.31 3.09
CA GLY A 61 17.74 -5.77 3.29
C GLY A 61 16.54 -6.30 4.07
N SER A 62 16.74 -6.78 5.30
CA SER A 62 15.71 -7.55 6.04
C SER A 62 14.76 -6.67 6.86
N LEU A 63 13.45 -7.00 6.93
CA LEU A 63 12.49 -6.39 7.88
C LEU A 63 12.82 -6.68 9.33
N LEU A 64 13.55 -7.77 9.59
CA LEU A 64 13.89 -8.17 10.96
C LEU A 64 14.97 -7.27 11.57
N SER A 65 15.58 -6.39 10.77
CA SER A 65 16.45 -5.35 11.33
C SER A 65 15.61 -4.36 12.12
N ARG A 66 16.13 -3.92 13.27
CA ARG A 66 15.42 -2.98 14.15
C ARG A 66 15.01 -1.71 13.41
N SER A 67 15.89 -1.16 12.56
CA SER A 67 15.60 0.04 11.79
C SER A 67 14.44 -0.18 10.81
N ASN A 68 14.46 -1.26 10.03
CA ASN A 68 13.40 -1.54 9.06
C ASN A 68 12.08 -1.88 9.72
N PHE A 69 12.10 -2.53 10.88
CA PHE A 69 10.89 -2.75 11.66
C PHE A 69 10.26 -1.43 12.14
N GLU A 70 11.06 -0.49 12.65
CA GLU A 70 10.56 0.84 13.03
C GLU A 70 10.01 1.60 11.81
N HIS A 71 10.67 1.50 10.66
CA HIS A 71 10.18 2.12 9.43
C HIS A 71 8.82 1.55 8.99
N ALA A 72 8.66 0.23 9.05
CA ALA A 72 7.41 -0.45 8.72
C ALA A 72 6.30 -0.12 9.72
N LYS A 73 6.61 -0.04 11.02
CA LYS A 73 5.66 0.42 12.04
C LYS A 73 5.21 1.86 11.79
N LYS A 74 6.14 2.76 11.47
CA LYS A 74 5.83 4.14 11.10
C LYS A 74 4.93 4.21 9.87
N MET A 75 5.25 3.44 8.82
CA MET A 75 4.42 3.33 7.61
C MET A 75 2.98 2.94 7.95
N LEU A 76 2.79 1.90 8.78
CA LEU A 76 1.45 1.48 9.22
C LEU A 76 0.73 2.58 9.97
N SER A 77 1.39 3.25 10.92
CA SER A 77 0.79 4.37 11.67
C SER A 77 0.44 5.58 10.80
N MET A 78 1.14 5.78 9.67
CA MET A 78 0.81 6.83 8.71
C MET A 78 -0.38 6.46 7.82
N GLY A 79 -0.65 5.16 7.65
CA GLY A 79 -1.85 4.64 6.99
C GLY A 79 -3.05 4.49 7.92
N GLU A 80 -2.85 4.52 9.24
CA GLU A 80 -3.95 4.52 10.21
C GLU A 80 -4.87 5.72 9.99
N GLY A 81 -6.16 5.43 9.79
CA GLY A 81 -7.17 6.45 9.49
C GLY A 81 -7.39 6.68 7.98
N GLY A 82 -6.62 6.03 7.10
CA GLY A 82 -7.01 5.88 5.70
C GLY A 82 -8.30 5.06 5.61
N THR A 83 -9.32 5.58 4.93
CA THR A 83 -10.69 5.05 5.01
C THR A 83 -11.01 4.02 3.94
N GLY A 84 -10.29 3.97 2.83
CA GLY A 84 -10.61 3.09 1.70
C GLY A 84 -9.96 1.70 1.71
N PRO A 85 -10.47 0.77 0.88
CA PRO A 85 -9.88 -0.55 0.68
C PRO A 85 -8.52 -0.47 -0.05
N ILE A 86 -7.62 -1.40 0.28
CA ILE A 86 -6.28 -1.50 -0.33
C ILE A 86 -6.13 -2.87 -1.00
N VAL A 87 -5.71 -2.91 -2.26
CA VAL A 87 -5.39 -4.15 -2.96
C VAL A 87 -3.93 -4.18 -3.38
N ILE A 88 -3.19 -5.21 -2.96
CA ILE A 88 -1.78 -5.39 -3.31
C ILE A 88 -1.65 -6.35 -4.50
N VAL A 89 -1.01 -5.88 -5.58
CA VAL A 89 -0.76 -6.63 -6.82
C VAL A 89 0.68 -7.14 -6.85
N GLY A 90 0.88 -8.39 -7.29
CA GLY A 90 2.24 -8.92 -7.47
C GLY A 90 2.96 -9.30 -6.17
N ALA A 91 2.25 -9.39 -5.05
CA ALA A 91 2.84 -9.71 -3.75
C ALA A 91 3.53 -11.09 -3.75
N ASN A 92 4.86 -11.06 -3.62
CA ASN A 92 5.69 -12.23 -3.41
C ASN A 92 5.47 -12.84 -2.00
N PRO A 93 5.97 -14.06 -1.72
CA PRO A 93 5.80 -14.70 -0.41
C PRO A 93 6.34 -13.89 0.77
N LEU A 94 7.38 -13.08 0.55
CA LEU A 94 7.97 -12.22 1.59
C LEU A 94 6.97 -11.13 2.03
N ILE A 95 6.32 -10.46 1.08
CA ILE A 95 5.33 -9.40 1.36
C ILE A 95 4.11 -9.99 2.07
N ARG A 96 3.68 -11.19 1.67
CA ARG A 96 2.58 -11.91 2.34
C ARG A 96 2.94 -12.27 3.78
N ALA A 97 4.15 -12.79 4.00
CA ALA A 97 4.63 -13.08 5.35
C ALA A 97 4.72 -11.81 6.22
N ALA A 98 5.18 -10.69 5.66
CA ALA A 98 5.19 -9.41 6.36
C ALA A 98 3.78 -8.95 6.75
N HIS A 99 2.83 -8.99 5.80
CA HIS A 99 1.42 -8.71 6.07
C HIS A 99 0.86 -9.58 7.20
N ASP A 100 1.12 -10.89 7.18
CA ASP A 100 0.61 -11.80 8.20
C ASP A 100 1.23 -11.54 9.58
N ALA A 101 2.52 -11.22 9.64
CA ALA A 101 3.18 -10.82 10.88
C ALA A 101 2.57 -9.52 11.45
N PHE A 102 2.29 -8.53 10.61
CA PHE A 102 1.64 -7.29 11.05
C PHE A 102 0.19 -7.50 11.46
N ARG A 103 -0.56 -8.35 10.76
CA ARG A 103 -1.94 -8.71 11.12
C ARG A 103 -2.02 -9.37 12.51
N MET A 104 -0.98 -10.07 12.95
CA MET A 104 -0.92 -10.62 14.32
C MET A 104 -0.76 -9.53 15.38
N ILE A 105 -0.13 -8.41 15.04
CA ILE A 105 0.13 -7.28 15.94
C ILE A 105 -1.08 -6.34 15.97
N ASP A 106 -1.57 -5.95 14.80
CA ASP A 106 -2.73 -5.07 14.63
C ASP A 106 -3.66 -5.60 13.53
N ARG A 107 -4.72 -6.28 13.95
CA ARG A 107 -5.74 -6.85 13.05
C ARG A 107 -6.57 -5.78 12.35
N LYS A 108 -6.71 -4.58 12.93
CA LYS A 108 -7.53 -3.51 12.35
C LYS A 108 -6.78 -2.85 11.21
N ALA A 109 -5.48 -2.58 11.40
CA ALA A 109 -4.61 -1.96 10.40
C ALA A 109 -4.56 -2.73 9.06
N THR A 110 -4.73 -4.05 9.07
CA THR A 110 -4.68 -4.87 7.85
C THR A 110 -6.04 -5.37 7.37
N SER A 111 -7.14 -5.01 8.04
CA SER A 111 -8.47 -5.60 7.78
C SER A 111 -9.03 -5.28 6.38
N ASN A 112 -8.61 -4.14 5.82
CA ASN A 112 -9.04 -3.65 4.50
C ASN A 112 -8.04 -3.99 3.38
N ILE A 113 -7.02 -4.80 3.66
CA ILE A 113 -6.02 -5.23 2.67
C ILE A 113 -6.50 -6.51 1.97
N ARG A 114 -6.43 -6.52 0.63
CA ARG A 114 -6.64 -7.68 -0.24
C ARG A 114 -5.43 -7.86 -1.14
N PHE A 115 -5.33 -9.03 -1.76
CA PHE A 115 -4.25 -9.36 -2.68
C PHE A 115 -4.84 -9.79 -4.03
N ALA A 116 -4.23 -9.31 -5.11
CA ALA A 116 -4.61 -9.65 -6.46
C ALA A 116 -3.40 -10.18 -7.27
N PRO A 117 -3.63 -11.06 -8.26
CA PRO A 117 -2.57 -11.56 -9.13
C PRO A 117 -2.10 -10.53 -10.18
N ASN A 118 -2.94 -9.57 -10.55
CA ASN A 118 -2.67 -8.54 -11.56
C ASN A 118 -3.58 -7.31 -11.33
N LEU A 119 -3.33 -6.21 -12.07
CA LEU A 119 -4.08 -4.96 -11.96
C LEU A 119 -5.57 -5.12 -12.30
N GLU A 120 -5.90 -5.92 -13.32
CA GLU A 120 -7.29 -6.15 -13.72
C GLU A 120 -8.10 -6.81 -12.59
N ALA A 121 -7.54 -7.85 -11.96
CA ALA A 121 -8.15 -8.49 -10.81
C ALA A 121 -8.22 -7.56 -9.58
N ALA A 122 -7.26 -6.64 -9.42
CA ALA A 122 -7.32 -5.66 -8.34
C ALA A 122 -8.49 -4.69 -8.52
N ARG A 123 -8.70 -4.20 -9.74
CA ARG A 123 -9.85 -3.35 -10.08
C ARG A 123 -11.17 -4.08 -9.85
N ALA A 124 -11.29 -5.32 -10.30
CA ALA A 124 -12.48 -6.14 -10.07
C ALA A 124 -12.79 -6.33 -8.57
N ILE A 125 -11.78 -6.55 -7.72
CA ILE A 125 -11.96 -6.63 -6.26
C ILE A 125 -12.46 -5.31 -5.68
N LEU A 126 -11.95 -4.17 -6.16
CA LEU A 126 -12.38 -2.86 -5.68
C LEU A 126 -13.81 -2.53 -6.09
N ASP A 127 -14.23 -2.92 -7.30
CA ASP A 127 -15.61 -2.76 -7.78
C ASP A 127 -16.60 -3.58 -6.94
N GLU A 128 -16.23 -4.82 -6.58
CA GLU A 128 -17.05 -5.68 -5.71
C GLU A 128 -17.24 -5.09 -4.30
N ILE A 129 -16.26 -4.36 -3.78
CA ILE A 129 -16.32 -3.75 -2.43
C ILE A 129 -17.26 -2.54 -2.38
N HIS A 130 -17.43 -1.82 -3.50
CA HIS A 130 -18.29 -0.65 -3.60
C HIS A 130 -19.75 -0.96 -3.98
N THR A 131 -20.09 -2.23 -4.19
CA THR A 131 -21.45 -2.70 -4.50
C THR A 131 -22.22 -3.10 -3.23
#